data_AF-A0A349ZQK5-F1
#
_entry.id   AF-A0A349ZQK5-F1
#
_cell.length_a   1.000
_cell.length_b   1.000
_cell.length_c   1.000
_cell.angle_alpha   90.00
_cell.angle_beta   90.00
_cell.angle_gamma   90.00
#
_symmetry.space_group_name_H-M   'P 1'
#
loop_
_entity.id
_entity.type
_entity.pdbx_description
1 polymer ?
#
loop_
_entity_poly.entity_id
_entity_poly.type
_entity_poly.pdbx_seq_one_letter_code
_entity_poly.pdbx_strand_id
1 'polypeptide(L)'
;MIRKTEEAIIYATVMHQGRIRKFGKTPYILHPLEVAQILSTYTDDEDVITAGILHDIVEDTDGTLKEIERRFGKRVAELVNSESENKYQGEGRKSTWKRRKEESLLVLKNSEDPGVKMLWLADKLANLRSLAGLYSEQGEKMWKGLNQKDPNEHLWYYRTVAEIVELSLNKTGAFKEYIKHINFIWPGTFDREKARFRKYREISVEGCKLIGKGAKGEVYRYDDELVIKVFNENNKYKDVEKEIAQSRRAFILGIPTAISFGIVSVGNRYGAMYELLESETISECIAKDQGRVAAYAKVMAELAHTIHDITVTEEDGFPSAYNRLSGYMRGGVEKEDKELADRCRQLFDTLPCVNTLVHGDFHTGNVFLQNGEPLLIDMDRLSTGHPIVELSDLYYFYMVLGEDDPAVVENFMGFSYQTARDFFDSFLKYYLETDDETVLADVTEKASFICCIRMINKIHKKDKLSEKDRELTEKYLKKARELAGRLDTLVYSC
;
A
#
# COMPACT_ATOMS: atom_id res chain seq x y z
N MET A 1 -44.86 -17.95 1.50
CA MET A 1 -44.09 -19.19 1.22
C MET A 1 -42.72 -18.92 1.80
N ILE A 2 -42.25 -19.74 2.75
CA ILE A 2 -40.91 -19.57 3.36
C ILE A 2 -39.88 -19.91 2.27
N ARG A 3 -38.83 -19.10 2.13
CA ARG A 3 -37.76 -19.38 1.14
C ARG A 3 -36.94 -20.59 1.58
N LYS A 4 -36.35 -21.32 0.63
CA LYS A 4 -35.58 -22.56 0.90
C LYS A 4 -34.46 -22.31 1.93
N THR A 5 -33.81 -21.17 1.83
CA THR A 5 -32.76 -20.71 2.76
C THR A 5 -33.28 -20.41 4.17
N GLU A 6 -34.47 -19.84 4.30
CA GLU A 6 -35.11 -19.57 5.60
C GLU A 6 -35.47 -20.88 6.32
N GLU A 7 -35.99 -21.87 5.60
CA GLU A 7 -36.23 -23.22 6.14
C GLU A 7 -34.94 -23.90 6.58
N ALA A 8 -33.86 -23.76 5.78
CA ALA A 8 -32.55 -24.30 6.12
C ALA A 8 -31.96 -23.66 7.39
N ILE A 9 -32.11 -22.34 7.57
CA ILE A 9 -31.66 -21.65 8.79
C ILE A 9 -32.40 -22.17 10.01
N ILE A 10 -33.73 -22.32 9.92
CA ILE A 10 -34.55 -22.86 11.01
C ILE A 10 -34.09 -24.28 11.35
N TYR A 11 -33.94 -25.13 10.34
CA TYR A 11 -33.51 -26.51 10.52
C TYR A 11 -32.11 -26.61 11.14
N ALA A 12 -31.14 -25.86 10.62
CA ALA A 12 -29.78 -25.81 11.18
C ALA A 12 -29.77 -25.28 12.62
N THR A 13 -30.57 -24.27 12.92
CA THR A 13 -30.70 -23.70 14.28
C THR A 13 -31.21 -24.75 15.27
N VAL A 14 -32.22 -25.53 14.88
CA VAL A 14 -32.77 -26.63 15.70
C VAL A 14 -31.72 -27.74 15.89
N MET A 15 -31.06 -28.17 14.82
CA MET A 15 -30.10 -29.28 14.88
C MET A 15 -28.84 -28.93 15.69
N HIS A 16 -28.42 -27.67 15.69
CA HIS A 16 -27.26 -27.18 16.46
C HIS A 16 -27.63 -26.63 17.86
N GLN A 17 -28.89 -26.73 18.28
CA GLN A 17 -29.35 -26.18 19.56
C GLN A 17 -28.52 -26.72 20.74
N GLY A 18 -28.03 -25.80 21.59
CA GLY A 18 -27.21 -26.14 22.76
C GLY A 18 -25.73 -26.44 22.48
N ARG A 19 -25.27 -26.35 21.22
CA ARG A 19 -23.85 -26.55 20.86
C ARG A 19 -23.09 -25.23 20.76
N ILE A 20 -21.86 -25.23 21.26
CA ILE A 20 -20.91 -24.09 21.25
C ILE A 20 -19.74 -24.44 20.34
N ARG A 21 -19.16 -23.44 19.66
CA ARG A 21 -17.99 -23.64 18.78
C ARG A 21 -16.74 -24.05 19.59
N LYS A 22 -15.84 -24.83 18.99
CA LYS A 22 -14.60 -25.33 19.62
C LYS A 22 -13.69 -24.26 20.22
N PHE A 23 -13.76 -23.02 19.73
CA PHE A 23 -12.98 -21.88 20.20
C PHE A 23 -13.91 -20.68 20.38
N GLY A 24 -14.33 -20.42 21.62
CA GLY A 24 -15.24 -19.34 22.01
C GLY A 24 -16.47 -19.79 22.80
N LYS A 25 -17.27 -18.83 23.30
CA LYS A 25 -18.60 -19.07 23.91
C LYS A 25 -19.75 -18.85 22.91
N THR A 26 -19.45 -18.80 21.62
CA THR A 26 -20.39 -18.44 20.56
C THR A 26 -21.23 -19.64 20.10
N PRO A 27 -22.55 -19.45 19.86
CA PRO A 27 -23.43 -20.50 19.33
C PRO A 27 -22.91 -21.06 18.00
N TYR A 28 -22.98 -22.38 17.83
CA TYR A 28 -22.47 -23.06 16.62
C TYR A 28 -23.12 -22.54 15.33
N ILE A 29 -24.40 -22.14 15.38
CA ILE A 29 -25.16 -21.62 14.24
C ILE A 29 -24.52 -20.41 13.54
N LEU A 30 -23.62 -19.68 14.22
CA LEU A 30 -22.93 -18.54 13.60
C LEU A 30 -22.02 -18.94 12.44
N HIS A 31 -21.41 -20.13 12.47
CA HIS A 31 -20.52 -20.59 11.39
C HIS A 31 -21.29 -20.88 10.10
N PRO A 32 -22.36 -21.72 10.08
CA PRO A 32 -23.16 -21.90 8.87
C PRO A 32 -23.76 -20.60 8.30
N LEU A 33 -24.11 -19.64 9.16
CA LEU A 33 -24.59 -18.33 8.72
C LEU A 33 -23.46 -17.49 8.09
N GLU A 34 -22.25 -17.54 8.63
CA GLU A 34 -21.08 -16.89 8.02
C GLU A 34 -20.75 -17.50 6.66
N VAL A 35 -20.80 -18.83 6.53
CA VAL A 35 -20.59 -19.52 5.24
C VAL A 35 -21.64 -19.09 4.21
N ALA A 36 -22.91 -19.05 4.60
CA ALA A 36 -23.99 -18.57 3.74
C ALA A 36 -23.80 -17.09 3.33
N GLN A 37 -23.37 -16.24 4.26
CA GLN A 37 -23.06 -14.84 3.99
C GLN A 37 -21.91 -14.71 2.99
N ILE A 38 -20.83 -15.48 3.16
CA ILE A 38 -19.68 -15.48 2.23
C ILE A 38 -20.13 -15.90 0.83
N LEU A 39 -20.88 -17.00 0.71
CA LEU A 39 -21.42 -17.48 -0.58
C LEU A 39 -22.25 -16.40 -1.29
N SER A 40 -23.12 -15.72 -0.53
CA SER A 40 -23.98 -14.65 -1.05
C SER A 40 -23.20 -13.44 -1.60
N THR A 41 -21.87 -13.35 -1.40
CA THR A 41 -21.05 -12.28 -1.99
C THR A 41 -20.59 -12.57 -3.42
N TYR A 42 -20.72 -13.81 -3.91
CA TYR A 42 -20.23 -14.19 -5.24
C TYR A 42 -21.07 -15.26 -5.96
N THR A 43 -22.22 -15.65 -5.41
CA THR A 43 -23.23 -16.47 -6.10
C THR A 43 -24.64 -16.13 -5.61
N ASP A 44 -25.62 -16.22 -6.52
CA ASP A 44 -27.06 -16.13 -6.22
C ASP A 44 -27.74 -17.51 -6.29
N ASP A 45 -26.96 -18.59 -6.41
CA ASP A 45 -27.47 -19.96 -6.47
C ASP A 45 -28.05 -20.40 -5.12
N GLU A 46 -29.38 -20.44 -5.04
CA GLU A 46 -30.11 -20.78 -3.82
C GLU A 46 -29.73 -22.17 -3.27
N ASP A 47 -29.41 -23.15 -4.12
CA ASP A 47 -29.02 -24.50 -3.67
C ASP A 47 -27.63 -24.49 -3.04
N VAL A 48 -26.70 -23.70 -3.57
CA VAL A 48 -25.34 -23.55 -3.01
C VAL A 48 -25.39 -22.83 -1.67
N ILE A 49 -26.14 -21.74 -1.57
CA ILE A 49 -26.32 -21.01 -0.31
C ILE A 49 -27.03 -21.89 0.74
N THR A 50 -28.07 -22.63 0.33
CA THR A 50 -28.77 -23.60 1.19
C THR A 50 -27.82 -24.69 1.67
N ALA A 51 -26.98 -25.24 0.79
CA ALA A 51 -25.97 -26.22 1.18
C ALA A 51 -24.95 -25.63 2.17
N GLY A 52 -24.53 -24.37 2.01
CA GLY A 52 -23.68 -23.67 2.97
C GLY A 52 -24.28 -23.57 4.38
N ILE A 53 -25.60 -23.36 4.48
CA ILE A 53 -26.30 -23.37 5.77
C ILE A 53 -26.34 -24.76 6.41
N LEU A 54 -26.26 -25.83 5.59
CA LEU A 54 -26.47 -27.21 6.00
C LEU A 54 -25.20 -28.08 6.04
N HIS A 55 -24.04 -27.55 5.61
CA HIS A 55 -22.85 -28.35 5.32
C HIS A 55 -22.37 -29.20 6.51
N ASP A 56 -22.44 -28.66 7.72
CA ASP A 56 -22.01 -29.36 8.95
C ASP A 56 -23.08 -30.26 9.58
N ILE A 57 -24.30 -30.32 9.04
CA ILE A 57 -25.41 -31.04 9.69
C ILE A 57 -25.10 -32.53 9.82
N VAL A 58 -24.55 -33.15 8.77
CA VAL A 58 -24.26 -34.59 8.75
C VAL A 58 -23.00 -34.92 9.57
N GLU A 59 -22.06 -33.98 9.66
CA GLU A 59 -20.83 -34.16 10.42
C GLU A 59 -21.05 -34.01 11.92
N ASP A 60 -21.77 -32.96 12.30
CA ASP A 60 -21.82 -32.48 13.68
C ASP A 60 -23.19 -32.65 14.33
N THR A 61 -24.20 -33.21 13.67
CA THR A 61 -25.51 -33.48 14.28
C THR A 61 -26.00 -34.89 13.93
N ASP A 62 -27.21 -35.26 14.39
CA ASP A 62 -27.86 -36.53 14.04
C ASP A 62 -28.64 -36.44 12.71
N GLY A 63 -28.50 -35.33 11.97
CA GLY A 63 -29.12 -35.14 10.66
C GLY A 63 -28.52 -36.07 9.60
N THR A 64 -29.31 -36.40 8.58
CA THR A 64 -28.89 -37.34 7.52
C THR A 64 -29.02 -36.72 6.12
N LEU A 65 -28.21 -37.17 5.17
CA LEU A 65 -28.31 -36.74 3.76
C LEU A 65 -29.69 -37.03 3.16
N LYS A 66 -30.34 -38.14 3.55
CA LYS A 66 -31.70 -38.47 3.12
C LYS A 66 -32.73 -37.45 3.62
N GLU A 67 -32.57 -36.97 4.85
CA GLU A 67 -33.42 -35.91 5.42
C GLU A 67 -33.22 -34.59 4.65
N ILE A 68 -31.97 -34.25 4.34
CA ILE A 68 -31.61 -33.04 3.56
C ILE A 68 -32.18 -33.13 2.15
N GLU A 69 -32.02 -34.27 1.46
CA GLU A 69 -32.56 -34.49 0.11
C GLU A 69 -34.09 -34.35 0.09
N ARG A 70 -34.78 -34.93 1.08
CA ARG A 70 -36.25 -34.86 1.17
C ARG A 70 -36.76 -33.43 1.37
N ARG A 71 -36.03 -32.61 2.13
CA ARG A 71 -36.46 -31.23 2.49
C ARG A 71 -36.01 -30.18 1.50
N PHE A 72 -34.77 -30.26 1.03
CA PHE A 72 -34.09 -29.19 0.29
C PHE A 72 -33.73 -29.58 -1.15
N GLY A 73 -33.88 -30.86 -1.50
CA GLY A 73 -33.66 -31.39 -2.84
C GLY A 73 -32.33 -32.11 -3.00
N LYS A 74 -32.24 -32.88 -4.09
CA LYS A 74 -31.11 -33.77 -4.40
C LYS A 74 -29.78 -33.02 -4.52
N ARG A 75 -29.76 -31.90 -5.24
CA ARG A 75 -28.52 -31.12 -5.46
C ARG A 75 -27.95 -30.57 -4.15
N VAL A 76 -28.79 -30.10 -3.24
CA VAL A 76 -28.36 -29.64 -1.91
C VAL A 76 -27.72 -30.78 -1.13
N ALA A 77 -28.31 -31.98 -1.15
CA ALA A 77 -27.74 -33.16 -0.49
C ALA A 77 -26.40 -33.59 -1.12
N GLU A 78 -26.28 -33.54 -2.45
CA GLU A 78 -25.02 -33.82 -3.16
C GLU A 78 -23.92 -32.81 -2.80
N LEU A 79 -24.25 -31.51 -2.70
CA LEU A 79 -23.34 -30.46 -2.26
C LEU A 79 -22.89 -30.66 -0.81
N VAL A 80 -23.82 -30.92 0.12
CA VAL A 80 -23.48 -31.19 1.54
C VAL A 80 -22.60 -32.44 1.66
N ASN A 81 -22.90 -33.49 0.90
CA ASN A 81 -22.09 -34.71 0.89
C ASN A 81 -20.67 -34.47 0.35
N SER A 82 -20.49 -33.53 -0.59
CA SER A 82 -19.17 -33.23 -1.17
C SER A 82 -18.17 -32.61 -0.19
N GLU A 83 -18.66 -32.08 0.93
CA GLU A 83 -17.82 -31.50 1.99
C GLU A 83 -17.77 -32.39 3.25
N SER A 84 -18.62 -33.41 3.33
CA SER A 84 -18.68 -34.33 4.48
C SER A 84 -17.52 -35.33 4.50
N GLU A 85 -16.79 -35.43 5.62
CA GLU A 85 -15.65 -36.31 5.82
C GLU A 85 -16.04 -37.71 6.33
N ASN A 86 -15.35 -38.74 5.83
CA ASN A 86 -15.49 -40.11 6.31
C ASN A 86 -15.10 -40.24 7.80
N LYS A 87 -15.97 -40.87 8.59
CA LYS A 87 -15.70 -41.24 9.99
C LYS A 87 -15.17 -42.68 10.05
N TYR A 88 -13.86 -42.86 10.19
CA TYR A 88 -13.28 -44.20 10.38
C TYR A 88 -13.51 -44.68 11.81
N GLN A 89 -14.49 -45.57 11.97
CA GLN A 89 -14.83 -46.15 13.26
C GLN A 89 -13.65 -46.96 13.81
N GLY A 90 -13.32 -46.77 15.09
CA GLY A 90 -12.23 -47.48 15.76
C GLY A 90 -10.85 -46.83 15.63
N GLU A 91 -10.68 -45.77 14.84
CA GLU A 91 -9.42 -45.03 14.71
C GLU A 91 -9.49 -43.63 15.33
N GLY A 92 -8.36 -43.13 15.85
CA GLY A 92 -8.27 -41.79 16.44
C GLY A 92 -8.42 -40.68 15.40
N ARG A 93 -9.10 -39.57 15.75
CA ARG A 93 -9.24 -38.40 14.87
C ARG A 93 -7.90 -37.79 14.42
N LYS A 94 -6.86 -37.90 15.26
CA LYS A 94 -5.51 -37.42 14.93
C LYS A 94 -4.82 -38.33 13.90
N SER A 95 -4.92 -39.65 14.07
CA SER A 95 -4.24 -40.62 13.18
C SER A 95 -4.84 -40.63 11.79
N THR A 96 -6.14 -40.34 11.66
CA THR A 96 -6.86 -40.35 10.39
C THR A 96 -6.91 -38.98 9.70
N TRP A 97 -6.40 -37.92 10.33
CA TRP A 97 -6.60 -36.55 9.86
C TRP A 97 -6.15 -36.35 8.41
N LYS A 98 -4.90 -36.75 8.08
CA LYS A 98 -4.32 -36.57 6.76
C LYS A 98 -5.07 -37.36 5.68
N ARG A 99 -5.38 -38.63 5.97
CA ARG A 99 -6.15 -39.51 5.06
C ARG A 99 -7.53 -38.92 4.73
N ARG A 100 -8.26 -38.41 5.74
CA ARG A 100 -9.56 -37.75 5.52
C ARG A 100 -9.43 -36.49 4.65
N LYS A 101 -8.38 -35.69 4.87
CA LYS A 101 -8.12 -34.49 4.07
C LYS A 101 -7.75 -34.84 2.62
N GLU A 102 -6.91 -35.85 2.40
CA GLU A 102 -6.56 -36.33 1.05
C GLU A 102 -7.79 -36.83 0.28
N GLU A 103 -8.66 -37.62 0.92
CA GLU A 103 -9.92 -38.08 0.32
C GLU A 103 -10.83 -36.90 -0.06
N SER A 104 -10.99 -35.94 0.85
CA SER A 104 -11.86 -34.78 0.62
C SER A 104 -11.30 -33.86 -0.47
N LEU A 105 -9.97 -33.72 -0.58
CA LEU A 105 -9.31 -32.99 -1.67
C LEU A 105 -9.51 -33.68 -3.02
N LEU A 106 -9.56 -35.02 -3.07
CA LEU A 106 -9.90 -35.76 -4.29
C LEU A 106 -11.34 -35.50 -4.72
N VAL A 107 -12.28 -35.47 -3.78
CA VAL A 107 -13.69 -35.10 -4.07
C VAL A 107 -13.77 -33.68 -4.64
N LEU A 108 -13.12 -32.71 -3.99
CA LEU A 108 -13.08 -31.32 -4.48
C LEU A 108 -12.47 -31.22 -5.89
N LYS A 109 -11.36 -31.92 -6.14
CA LYS A 109 -10.64 -31.87 -7.42
C LYS A 109 -11.44 -32.48 -8.57
N ASN A 110 -12.16 -33.57 -8.30
CA ASN A 110 -12.88 -34.33 -9.32
C ASN A 110 -14.32 -33.85 -9.53
N SER A 111 -14.83 -32.92 -8.71
CA SER A 111 -16.18 -32.39 -8.86
C SER A 111 -16.30 -31.48 -10.08
N GLU A 112 -17.34 -31.73 -10.88
CA GLU A 112 -17.70 -30.90 -12.04
C GLU A 112 -18.69 -29.79 -11.69
N ASP A 113 -19.44 -29.90 -10.57
CA ASP A 113 -20.36 -28.84 -10.13
C ASP A 113 -19.57 -27.65 -9.54
N PRO A 114 -19.63 -26.44 -10.15
CA PRO A 114 -18.97 -25.26 -9.63
C PRO A 114 -19.39 -24.91 -8.18
N GLY A 115 -20.61 -25.27 -7.80
CA GLY A 115 -21.15 -25.07 -6.46
C GLY A 115 -20.34 -25.77 -5.37
N VAL A 116 -19.71 -26.91 -5.67
CA VAL A 116 -18.80 -27.60 -4.73
C VAL A 116 -17.59 -26.74 -4.42
N LYS A 117 -16.97 -26.12 -5.44
CA LYS A 117 -15.79 -25.25 -5.24
C LYS A 117 -16.15 -23.98 -4.48
N MET A 118 -17.33 -23.41 -4.76
CA MET A 118 -17.84 -22.24 -4.05
C MET A 118 -18.07 -22.56 -2.57
N LEU A 119 -18.80 -23.64 -2.28
CA LEU A 119 -19.09 -24.10 -0.92
C LEU A 119 -17.79 -24.31 -0.12
N TRP A 120 -16.84 -25.05 -0.69
CA TRP A 120 -15.54 -25.31 -0.08
C TRP A 120 -14.75 -24.03 0.21
N LEU A 121 -14.69 -23.09 -0.75
CA LEU A 121 -13.99 -21.82 -0.53
C LEU A 121 -14.62 -21.04 0.64
N ALA A 122 -15.95 -20.99 0.71
CA ALA A 122 -16.66 -20.27 1.76
C ALA A 122 -16.42 -20.87 3.15
N ASP A 123 -16.55 -22.20 3.30
CA ASP A 123 -16.28 -22.86 4.58
C ASP A 123 -14.81 -22.70 5.01
N LYS A 124 -13.85 -22.96 4.12
CA LYS A 124 -12.44 -22.84 4.50
C LYS A 124 -12.05 -21.40 4.80
N LEU A 125 -12.69 -20.40 4.18
CA LEU A 125 -12.49 -18.99 4.53
C LEU A 125 -13.01 -18.65 5.94
N ALA A 126 -14.24 -19.06 6.28
CA ALA A 126 -14.78 -18.86 7.63
C ALA A 126 -13.90 -19.53 8.71
N ASN A 127 -13.38 -20.72 8.40
CA ASN A 127 -12.41 -21.41 9.25
C ASN A 127 -11.08 -20.66 9.38
N LEU A 128 -10.54 -20.13 8.28
CA LEU A 128 -9.31 -19.33 8.29
C LEU A 128 -9.44 -18.01 9.04
N ARG A 129 -10.58 -17.30 8.96
CA ARG A 129 -10.83 -16.08 9.76
C ARG A 129 -10.69 -16.37 11.25
N SER A 130 -11.27 -17.49 11.66
CA SER A 130 -11.25 -17.95 13.04
C SER A 130 -9.86 -18.37 13.50
N LEU A 131 -9.14 -19.09 12.62
CA LEU A 131 -7.75 -19.48 12.85
C LEU A 131 -6.81 -18.26 12.92
N ALA A 132 -7.02 -17.26 12.07
CA ALA A 132 -6.27 -16.00 12.07
C ALA A 132 -6.51 -15.20 13.36
N GLY A 133 -7.75 -15.14 13.85
CA GLY A 133 -8.04 -14.53 15.16
C GLY A 133 -7.26 -15.22 16.29
N LEU A 134 -7.30 -16.55 16.35
CA LEU A 134 -6.54 -17.33 17.34
C LEU A 134 -5.02 -17.14 17.21
N TYR A 135 -4.49 -17.10 15.99
CA TYR A 135 -3.08 -16.86 15.74
C TYR A 135 -2.67 -15.44 16.17
N SER A 136 -3.51 -14.44 15.94
CA SER A 136 -3.28 -13.06 16.38
C SER A 136 -3.23 -12.94 17.91
N GLU A 137 -4.08 -13.69 18.64
CA GLU A 137 -4.14 -13.65 20.10
C GLU A 137 -3.02 -14.47 20.77
N GLN A 138 -2.70 -15.65 20.22
CA GLN A 138 -1.88 -16.65 20.92
C GLN A 138 -0.58 -17.02 20.19
N GLY A 139 -0.39 -16.57 18.94
CA GLY A 139 0.74 -16.93 18.09
C GLY A 139 0.91 -18.45 17.94
N GLU A 140 2.15 -18.92 17.86
CA GLU A 140 2.49 -20.35 17.72
C GLU A 140 1.95 -21.25 18.83
N LYS A 141 1.52 -20.71 19.97
CA LYS A 141 0.97 -21.52 21.07
C LYS A 141 -0.39 -22.12 20.73
N MET A 142 -1.17 -21.50 19.83
CA MET A 142 -2.52 -21.96 19.48
C MET A 142 -2.53 -23.38 18.92
N TRP A 143 -1.46 -23.81 18.21
CA TRP A 143 -1.38 -25.14 17.60
C TRP A 143 -1.52 -26.28 18.63
N LYS A 144 -1.10 -26.04 19.89
CA LYS A 144 -1.19 -27.05 20.96
C LYS A 144 -2.63 -27.41 21.34
N GLY A 145 -3.57 -26.48 21.13
CA GLY A 145 -4.99 -26.64 21.41
C GLY A 145 -5.77 -27.30 20.27
N LEU A 146 -5.16 -27.51 19.10
CA LEU A 146 -5.80 -28.15 17.96
C LEU A 146 -5.63 -29.68 17.98
N ASN A 147 -6.56 -30.39 17.34
CA ASN A 147 -6.48 -31.85 17.15
C ASN A 147 -5.25 -32.24 16.32
N GLN A 148 -4.98 -31.49 15.25
CA GLN A 148 -3.74 -31.54 14.50
C GLN A 148 -2.86 -30.37 14.95
N LYS A 149 -1.66 -30.68 15.45
CA LYS A 149 -0.77 -29.71 16.11
C LYS A 149 0.36 -29.22 15.20
N ASP A 150 0.58 -29.87 14.06
CA ASP A 150 1.61 -29.44 13.11
C ASP A 150 1.07 -28.30 12.21
N PRO A 151 1.63 -27.08 12.30
CA PRO A 151 1.23 -25.96 11.44
C PRO A 151 1.43 -26.25 9.95
N ASN A 152 2.40 -27.10 9.57
CA ASN A 152 2.68 -27.40 8.16
C ASN A 152 1.61 -28.30 7.54
N GLU A 153 0.96 -29.15 8.34
CA GLU A 153 -0.16 -29.99 7.87
C GLU A 153 -1.40 -29.12 7.59
N HIS A 154 -1.65 -28.10 8.42
CA HIS A 154 -2.70 -27.11 8.13
C HIS A 154 -2.36 -26.27 6.90
N LEU A 155 -1.12 -25.80 6.80
CA LEU A 155 -0.63 -25.06 5.66
C LEU A 155 -0.82 -25.83 4.36
N TRP A 156 -0.37 -27.09 4.32
CA TRP A 156 -0.56 -27.98 3.18
C TRP A 156 -2.03 -28.04 2.76
N TYR A 157 -2.94 -28.29 3.71
CA TYR A 157 -4.35 -28.43 3.42
C TYR A 157 -4.97 -27.14 2.85
N TYR A 158 -4.81 -26.00 3.54
CA TYR A 158 -5.39 -24.74 3.09
C TYR A 158 -4.77 -24.27 1.76
N ARG A 159 -3.47 -24.52 1.55
CA ARG A 159 -2.78 -24.24 0.30
C ARG A 159 -3.33 -25.07 -0.87
N THR A 160 -3.48 -26.39 -0.68
CA THR A 160 -3.97 -27.27 -1.74
C THR A 160 -5.43 -26.97 -2.09
N VAL A 161 -6.28 -26.61 -1.12
CA VAL A 161 -7.64 -26.12 -1.43
C VAL A 161 -7.57 -24.86 -2.32
N ALA A 162 -6.70 -23.91 -2.00
CA ALA A 162 -6.51 -22.69 -2.81
C ALA A 162 -6.14 -23.04 -4.26
N GLU A 163 -5.15 -23.92 -4.44
CA GLU A 163 -4.65 -24.35 -5.75
C GLU A 163 -5.75 -25.04 -6.59
N ILE A 164 -6.64 -25.83 -5.97
CA ILE A 164 -7.73 -26.51 -6.68
C ILE A 164 -8.81 -25.53 -7.16
N VAL A 165 -9.19 -24.57 -6.32
CA VAL A 165 -10.31 -23.66 -6.64
C VAL A 165 -9.87 -22.40 -7.40
N GLU A 166 -8.57 -22.13 -7.49
CA GLU A 166 -8.00 -20.91 -8.05
C GLU A 166 -8.54 -20.58 -9.45
N LEU A 167 -8.47 -21.53 -10.38
CA LEU A 167 -8.87 -21.30 -11.77
C LEU A 167 -10.32 -20.84 -11.91
N SER A 168 -11.19 -21.28 -10.99
CA SER A 168 -12.62 -20.98 -11.03
C SER A 168 -12.98 -19.73 -10.22
N LEU A 169 -12.27 -19.45 -9.12
CA LEU A 169 -12.72 -18.48 -8.12
C LEU A 169 -11.73 -17.32 -7.84
N ASN A 170 -10.59 -17.25 -8.51
CA ASN A 170 -9.55 -16.25 -8.21
C ASN A 170 -9.98 -14.77 -8.35
N LYS A 171 -11.07 -14.50 -9.07
CA LYS A 171 -11.61 -13.15 -9.22
C LYS A 171 -12.51 -12.72 -8.07
N THR A 172 -13.01 -13.67 -7.27
CA THR A 172 -13.93 -13.41 -6.16
C THR A 172 -13.24 -12.67 -5.00
N GLY A 173 -14.00 -11.86 -4.26
CA GLY A 173 -13.50 -11.24 -3.03
C GLY A 173 -13.12 -12.29 -1.98
N ALA A 174 -13.92 -13.35 -1.87
CA ALA A 174 -13.68 -14.47 -0.96
C ALA A 174 -12.32 -15.15 -1.20
N PHE A 175 -11.95 -15.42 -2.46
CA PHE A 175 -10.65 -16.04 -2.75
C PHE A 175 -9.47 -15.13 -2.38
N LYS A 176 -9.58 -13.83 -2.64
CA LYS A 176 -8.54 -12.86 -2.24
C LYS A 176 -8.37 -12.81 -0.73
N GLU A 177 -9.48 -12.82 0.01
CA GLU A 177 -9.47 -12.84 1.47
C GLU A 177 -8.89 -14.15 2.02
N TYR A 178 -9.23 -15.27 1.40
CA TYR A 178 -8.70 -16.60 1.74
C TYR A 178 -7.17 -16.62 1.68
N ILE A 179 -6.58 -16.13 0.58
CA ILE A 179 -5.13 -16.00 0.42
C ILE A 179 -4.52 -15.04 1.46
N LYS A 180 -5.20 -13.93 1.77
CA LYS A 180 -4.75 -12.98 2.80
C LYS A 180 -4.60 -13.64 4.17
N HIS A 181 -5.57 -14.46 4.59
CA HIS A 181 -5.50 -15.16 5.88
C HIS A 181 -4.42 -16.23 5.91
N ILE A 182 -4.23 -17.00 4.83
CA ILE A 182 -3.13 -17.97 4.76
C ILE A 182 -1.79 -17.25 4.91
N ASN A 183 -1.60 -16.11 4.23
CA ASN A 183 -0.38 -15.32 4.34
C ASN A 183 -0.20 -14.56 5.65
N PHE A 184 -1.27 -14.39 6.41
CA PHE A 184 -1.20 -13.83 7.76
C PHE A 184 -0.64 -14.87 8.73
N ILE A 185 -1.15 -16.09 8.68
CA ILE A 185 -0.76 -17.20 9.57
C ILE A 185 0.58 -17.81 9.14
N TRP A 186 0.81 -17.95 7.83
CA TRP A 186 2.03 -18.49 7.23
C TRP A 186 2.61 -17.51 6.21
N PRO A 187 3.41 -16.53 6.65
CA PRO A 187 3.96 -15.50 5.78
C PRO A 187 4.77 -16.09 4.61
N GLY A 188 4.50 -15.60 3.40
CA GLY A 188 5.21 -16.01 2.19
C GLY A 188 4.73 -17.32 1.56
N THR A 189 3.65 -17.92 2.08
CA THR A 189 3.02 -19.11 1.47
C THR A 189 2.52 -18.83 0.08
N PHE A 190 1.76 -17.75 -0.02
CA PHE A 190 1.32 -17.15 -1.26
C PHE A 190 1.97 -15.78 -1.33
N ASP A 191 2.28 -15.33 -2.52
CA ASP A 191 2.69 -13.95 -2.68
C ASP A 191 1.46 -13.06 -2.45
N ARG A 192 1.54 -12.11 -1.50
CA ARG A 192 0.39 -11.27 -1.08
C ARG A 192 -0.12 -10.40 -2.24
N GLU A 193 0.68 -10.21 -3.29
CA GLU A 193 0.27 -9.54 -4.53
C GLU A 193 -0.25 -10.51 -5.62
N LYS A 194 -0.26 -11.82 -5.35
CA LYS A 194 -0.60 -12.86 -6.33
C LYS A 194 -1.60 -13.90 -5.80
N ALA A 195 -2.83 -13.47 -5.54
CA ALA A 195 -4.01 -14.34 -5.72
C ALA A 195 -4.29 -14.63 -7.22
N ARG A 196 -3.20 -14.80 -7.99
CA ARG A 196 -3.06 -15.20 -9.38
C ARG A 196 -1.67 -15.83 -9.46
N PHE A 197 -1.55 -17.16 -9.48
CA PHE A 197 -0.36 -17.84 -9.98
C PHE A 197 -0.18 -17.47 -11.46
N ARG A 198 0.45 -16.33 -11.69
CA ARG A 198 1.44 -16.19 -12.73
C ARG A 198 2.76 -16.00 -11.99
N LYS A 199 3.78 -16.77 -12.36
CA LYS A 199 5.17 -16.28 -12.41
C LYS A 199 5.07 -14.78 -12.75
N TYR A 200 5.71 -13.86 -12.01
CA TYR A 200 5.70 -12.42 -12.40
C TYR A 200 5.81 -12.36 -13.92
N ARG A 201 5.02 -11.53 -14.61
CA ARG A 201 5.13 -11.49 -16.07
C ARG A 201 6.60 -11.20 -16.35
N GLU A 202 7.30 -12.23 -16.79
CA GLU A 202 8.70 -12.16 -17.08
C GLU A 202 8.74 -11.48 -18.43
N ILE A 203 9.24 -10.25 -18.41
CA ILE A 203 9.25 -9.40 -19.58
C ILE A 203 10.68 -9.05 -19.87
N SER A 204 11.00 -9.06 -21.15
CA SER A 204 12.21 -8.45 -21.64
C SER A 204 11.93 -6.98 -21.92
N VAL A 205 12.88 -6.13 -21.55
CA VAL A 205 12.94 -4.73 -22.03
C VAL A 205 13.97 -4.58 -23.15
N GLU A 206 14.51 -5.69 -23.66
CA GLU A 206 15.40 -5.69 -24.82
C GLU A 206 14.66 -5.12 -26.03
N GLY A 207 15.26 -4.14 -26.69
CA GLY A 207 14.65 -3.41 -27.81
C GLY A 207 13.61 -2.36 -27.40
N CYS A 208 13.21 -2.28 -26.13
CA CYS A 208 12.32 -1.22 -25.64
C CYS A 208 13.06 0.13 -25.60
N LYS A 209 12.35 1.23 -25.90
CA LYS A 209 12.91 2.58 -25.82
C LYS A 209 13.06 2.99 -24.37
N LEU A 210 14.28 3.31 -23.93
CA LEU A 210 14.52 3.96 -22.65
C LEU A 210 13.97 5.39 -22.71
N ILE A 211 13.01 5.72 -21.85
CA ILE A 211 12.36 7.04 -21.80
C ILE A 211 12.67 7.82 -20.52
N GLY A 212 13.25 7.17 -19.50
CA GLY A 212 13.69 7.86 -18.28
C GLY A 212 14.76 7.08 -17.53
N LYS A 213 15.64 7.79 -16.83
CA LYS A 213 16.65 7.18 -15.95
C LYS A 213 16.84 8.04 -14.71
N GLY A 214 16.70 7.42 -13.54
CA GLY A 214 16.83 8.08 -12.25
C GLY A 214 17.66 7.26 -11.26
N ALA A 215 17.78 7.75 -10.02
CA ALA A 215 18.58 7.10 -8.99
C ALA A 215 18.08 5.68 -8.64
N LYS A 216 16.77 5.46 -8.72
CA LYS A 216 16.14 4.18 -8.39
C LYS A 216 16.04 3.20 -9.55
N GLY A 217 16.33 3.60 -10.78
CA GLY A 217 16.18 2.72 -11.92
C GLY A 217 15.92 3.43 -13.25
N GLU A 218 15.39 2.66 -14.19
CA GLU A 218 15.22 3.02 -15.59
C GLU A 218 13.77 2.82 -16.00
N VAL A 219 13.23 3.69 -16.83
CA VAL A 219 11.85 3.62 -17.32
C VAL A 219 11.89 3.34 -18.82
N TYR A 220 11.26 2.24 -19.22
CA TYR A 220 11.20 1.79 -20.61
C TYR A 220 9.77 1.89 -21.13
N ARG A 221 9.59 2.42 -22.34
CA ARG A 221 8.33 2.27 -23.08
C ARG A 221 8.25 0.84 -23.58
N TYR A 222 7.28 0.08 -23.06
CA TYR A 222 7.11 -1.34 -23.36
C TYR A 222 6.34 -1.56 -24.65
N ASP A 223 5.25 -0.81 -24.82
CA ASP A 223 4.44 -0.77 -26.04
C ASP A 223 3.79 0.62 -26.18
N ASP A 224 2.69 0.71 -26.93
CA ASP A 224 1.98 1.97 -27.18
C ASP A 224 1.12 2.44 -25.99
N GLU A 225 0.88 1.58 -25.01
CA GLU A 225 0.01 1.88 -23.85
C GLU A 225 0.74 1.75 -22.51
N LEU A 226 1.92 1.11 -22.47
CA LEU A 226 2.55 0.70 -21.22
C LEU A 226 4.01 1.16 -21.09
N VAL A 227 4.38 1.51 -19.86
CA VAL A 227 5.77 1.73 -19.45
C VAL A 227 6.16 0.83 -18.28
N ILE A 228 7.44 0.49 -18.21
CA ILE A 228 8.00 -0.31 -17.13
C ILE A 228 9.11 0.48 -16.45
N LYS A 229 8.92 0.81 -15.18
CA LYS A 229 9.99 1.29 -14.29
C LYS A 229 10.73 0.07 -13.75
N VAL A 230 11.92 -0.20 -14.26
CA VAL A 230 12.81 -1.27 -13.80
C VAL A 230 13.73 -0.71 -12.71
N PHE A 231 13.59 -1.21 -11.49
CA PHE A 231 14.37 -0.76 -10.34
C PHE A 231 15.80 -1.28 -10.39
N ASN A 232 16.76 -0.55 -9.83
CA ASN A 232 18.16 -0.96 -9.82
C ASN A 232 18.39 -2.24 -8.98
N GLU A 233 19.58 -2.83 -9.06
CA GLU A 233 19.90 -4.13 -8.42
C GLU A 233 19.83 -4.10 -6.87
N ASN A 234 19.88 -2.91 -6.26
CA ASN A 234 19.79 -2.77 -4.81
C ASN A 234 18.35 -2.87 -4.31
N ASN A 235 17.35 -2.70 -5.19
CA ASN A 235 15.94 -2.78 -4.84
C ASN A 235 15.46 -4.22 -4.90
N LYS A 236 15.00 -4.72 -3.76
CA LYS A 236 14.37 -6.04 -3.64
C LYS A 236 12.90 -5.94 -3.95
N TYR A 237 12.26 -7.08 -4.14
CA TYR A 237 10.81 -7.20 -4.32
C TYR A 237 10.00 -6.34 -3.33
N LYS A 238 10.33 -6.44 -2.03
CA LYS A 238 9.66 -5.69 -0.97
C LYS A 238 9.78 -4.17 -1.11
N ASP A 239 10.84 -3.68 -1.76
CA ASP A 239 11.03 -2.25 -1.97
C ASP A 239 10.12 -1.75 -3.09
N VAL A 240 9.94 -2.55 -4.16
CA VAL A 240 9.00 -2.26 -5.25
C VAL A 240 7.55 -2.37 -4.77
N GLU A 241 7.23 -3.39 -3.96
CA GLU A 241 5.91 -3.57 -3.33
C GLU A 241 5.54 -2.36 -2.46
N LYS A 242 6.48 -1.86 -1.66
CA LYS A 242 6.26 -0.65 -0.84
C LYS A 242 5.98 0.57 -1.70
N GLU A 243 6.74 0.78 -2.77
CA GLU A 243 6.55 1.94 -3.66
C GLU A 243 5.15 1.92 -4.33
N ILE A 244 4.72 0.76 -4.83
CA ILE A 244 3.38 0.58 -5.41
C ILE A 244 2.29 0.73 -4.35
N ALA A 245 2.49 0.16 -3.15
CA ALA A 245 1.54 0.29 -2.06
C ALA A 245 1.34 1.75 -1.65
N GLN A 246 2.43 2.54 -1.66
CA GLN A 246 2.38 3.96 -1.29
C GLN A 246 1.66 4.80 -2.34
N SER A 247 1.89 4.56 -3.63
CA SER A 247 1.12 5.25 -4.69
C SER A 247 -0.37 4.90 -4.68
N ARG A 248 -0.71 3.63 -4.41
CA ARG A 248 -2.12 3.22 -4.24
C ARG A 248 -2.78 3.88 -3.03
N ARG A 249 -2.08 4.00 -1.90
CA ARG A 249 -2.60 4.71 -0.72
C ARG A 249 -2.83 6.19 -1.03
N ALA A 250 -1.87 6.85 -1.66
CA ALA A 250 -2.00 8.24 -2.10
C ALA A 250 -3.24 8.42 -3.00
N PHE A 251 -3.44 7.54 -3.98
CA PHE A 251 -4.61 7.57 -4.85
C PHE A 251 -5.93 7.40 -4.10
N ILE A 252 -6.02 6.47 -3.15
CA ILE A 252 -7.23 6.25 -2.32
C ILE A 252 -7.58 7.49 -1.50
N LEU A 253 -6.57 8.25 -1.07
CA LEU A 253 -6.72 9.50 -0.32
C LEU A 253 -7.08 10.70 -1.21
N GLY A 254 -7.19 10.51 -2.53
CA GLY A 254 -7.58 11.54 -3.48
C GLY A 254 -6.42 12.28 -4.15
N ILE A 255 -5.17 11.87 -3.93
CA ILE A 255 -4.02 12.47 -4.64
C ILE A 255 -4.04 11.98 -6.10
N PRO A 256 -4.03 12.89 -7.10
CA PRO A 256 -3.98 12.49 -8.50
C PRO A 256 -2.60 11.94 -8.84
N THR A 257 -2.46 10.61 -8.83
CA THR A 257 -1.17 9.93 -9.10
C THR A 257 -1.33 8.74 -10.02
N ALA A 258 -0.27 8.43 -10.78
CA ALA A 258 -0.22 7.23 -11.60
C ALA A 258 -0.19 5.95 -10.74
N ILE A 259 -1.07 5.00 -11.05
CA ILE A 259 -1.12 3.71 -10.36
C ILE A 259 -0.42 2.64 -11.18
N SER A 260 0.38 1.81 -10.52
CA SER A 260 0.96 0.61 -11.14
C SER A 260 -0.07 -0.52 -11.28
N PHE A 261 -0.10 -1.13 -12.46
CA PHE A 261 -0.84 -2.37 -12.75
C PHE A 261 -0.26 -3.59 -12.01
N GLY A 262 0.97 -3.48 -11.49
CA GLY A 262 1.60 -4.50 -10.66
C GLY A 262 3.10 -4.65 -10.88
N ILE A 263 3.69 -5.61 -10.17
CA ILE A 263 5.12 -5.93 -10.25
C ILE A 263 5.43 -6.89 -11.41
N VAL A 264 6.55 -6.64 -12.06
CA VAL A 264 7.12 -7.45 -13.14
C VAL A 264 8.55 -7.87 -12.81
N SER A 265 9.05 -8.93 -13.46
CA SER A 265 10.46 -9.31 -13.39
C SER A 265 11.14 -9.07 -14.74
N VAL A 266 12.30 -8.42 -14.70
CA VAL A 266 13.12 -8.12 -15.87
C VAL A 266 14.51 -8.70 -15.63
N GLY A 267 14.73 -9.92 -16.14
CA GLY A 267 15.90 -10.73 -15.76
C GLY A 267 15.94 -10.96 -14.24
N ASN A 268 17.03 -10.56 -13.60
CA ASN A 268 17.21 -10.66 -12.14
C ASN A 268 16.70 -9.43 -11.36
N ARG A 269 16.17 -8.41 -12.05
CA ARG A 269 15.66 -7.17 -11.44
C ARG A 269 14.13 -7.20 -11.38
N TYR A 270 13.58 -6.33 -10.53
CA TYR A 270 12.13 -6.13 -10.41
C TYR A 270 11.73 -4.80 -11.06
N GLY A 271 10.51 -4.74 -11.57
CA GLY A 271 9.93 -3.54 -12.13
C GLY A 271 8.48 -3.31 -11.71
N ALA A 272 7.97 -2.12 -11.98
CA ALA A 272 6.56 -1.78 -11.86
C ALA A 272 6.03 -1.35 -13.23
N MET A 273 4.86 -1.86 -13.62
CA MET A 273 4.22 -1.58 -14.89
C MET A 273 3.15 -0.50 -14.72
N TYR A 274 3.20 0.55 -15.54
CA TYR A 274 2.26 1.66 -15.52
C TYR A 274 1.68 1.90 -16.91
N GLU A 275 0.59 2.65 -16.96
CA GLU A 275 0.10 3.25 -18.20
C GLU A 275 1.13 4.25 -18.73
N LEU A 276 1.33 4.26 -20.04
CA LEU A 276 2.10 5.29 -20.70
C LEU A 276 1.30 6.59 -20.63
N LEU A 277 1.86 7.57 -19.92
CA LEU A 277 1.34 8.92 -19.93
C LEU A 277 1.82 9.61 -21.21
N GLU A 278 0.93 9.76 -22.20
CA GLU A 278 1.18 10.60 -23.40
C GLU A 278 1.05 12.10 -23.05
N SER A 279 1.77 12.52 -22.02
CA SER A 279 1.76 13.88 -21.48
C SER A 279 3.17 14.32 -21.12
N GLU A 280 3.34 15.63 -21.01
CA GLU A 280 4.62 16.23 -20.65
C GLU A 280 4.64 16.57 -19.16
N THR A 281 5.82 16.54 -18.56
CA THR A 281 6.03 17.09 -17.23
C THR A 281 5.85 18.62 -17.25
N ILE A 282 5.48 19.21 -16.12
CA ILE A 282 5.43 20.67 -16.00
C ILE A 282 6.80 21.29 -16.33
N SER A 283 7.89 20.61 -15.97
CA SER A 283 9.24 21.00 -16.37
C SER A 283 9.42 21.13 -17.89
N GLU A 284 9.00 20.12 -18.65
CA GLU A 284 9.04 20.15 -20.11
C GLU A 284 8.12 21.23 -20.70
N CYS A 285 6.93 21.41 -20.11
CA CYS A 285 6.01 22.46 -20.51
C CYS A 285 6.60 23.88 -20.31
N ILE A 286 7.26 24.13 -19.17
CA ILE A 286 7.95 25.40 -18.90
C ILE A 286 9.13 25.58 -19.84
N ALA A 287 9.93 24.53 -20.08
CA ALA A 287 11.07 24.58 -20.99
C ALA A 287 10.68 24.99 -22.41
N LYS A 288 9.51 24.56 -22.88
CA LYS A 288 8.95 24.93 -24.20
C LYS A 288 8.38 26.35 -24.26
N ASP A 289 7.75 26.80 -23.18
CA ASP A 289 7.09 28.11 -23.12
C ASP A 289 7.26 28.75 -21.74
N GLN A 290 8.40 29.42 -21.54
CA GLN A 290 8.73 30.11 -20.29
C GLN A 290 7.78 31.27 -19.99
N GLY A 291 7.07 31.81 -21.00
CA GLY A 291 6.08 32.87 -20.82
C GLY A 291 4.87 32.43 -19.97
N ARG A 292 4.67 31.12 -19.80
CA ARG A 292 3.58 30.54 -19.01
C ARG A 292 4.01 30.07 -17.62
N VAL A 293 5.22 30.40 -17.17
CA VAL A 293 5.76 29.95 -15.86
C VAL A 293 4.80 30.21 -14.70
N ALA A 294 4.18 31.40 -14.64
CA ALA A 294 3.22 31.74 -13.59
C ALA A 294 1.95 30.89 -13.64
N ALA A 295 1.49 30.50 -14.83
CA ALA A 295 0.31 29.63 -14.97
C ALA A 295 0.61 28.22 -14.45
N TYR A 296 1.81 27.68 -14.73
CA TYR A 296 2.23 26.39 -14.21
C TYR A 296 2.51 26.42 -12.71
N ALA A 297 3.05 27.53 -12.19
CA ALA A 297 3.21 27.74 -10.76
C ALA A 297 1.86 27.71 -10.03
N LYS A 298 0.82 28.28 -10.62
CA LYS A 298 -0.56 28.20 -10.10
C LYS A 298 -1.07 26.76 -10.04
N VAL A 299 -0.91 25.98 -11.12
CA VAL A 299 -1.31 24.56 -11.14
C VAL A 299 -0.60 23.76 -10.05
N MET A 300 0.70 24.00 -9.87
CA MET A 300 1.48 23.36 -8.81
C MET A 300 1.00 23.76 -7.40
N ALA A 301 0.60 25.02 -7.20
CA ALA A 301 0.06 25.50 -5.92
C ALA A 301 -1.30 24.85 -5.61
N GLU A 302 -2.20 24.76 -6.58
CA GLU A 302 -3.51 24.09 -6.45
C GLU A 302 -3.34 22.59 -6.14
N LEU A 303 -2.36 21.94 -6.78
CA LEU A 303 -2.01 20.55 -6.49
C LEU A 303 -1.40 20.39 -5.08
N ALA A 304 -0.55 21.32 -4.63
CA ALA A 304 -0.01 21.30 -3.28
C ALA A 304 -1.13 21.41 -2.22
N HIS A 305 -2.11 22.31 -2.43
CA HIS A 305 -3.31 22.38 -1.58
C HIS A 305 -4.09 21.07 -1.57
N THR A 306 -4.28 20.43 -2.74
CA THR A 306 -4.94 19.12 -2.83
C THR A 306 -4.27 18.07 -1.93
N ILE A 307 -2.94 18.10 -1.78
CA ILE A 307 -2.20 17.20 -0.89
C ILE A 307 -2.32 17.67 0.57
N HIS A 308 -2.09 18.95 0.83
CA HIS A 308 -2.00 19.52 2.18
C HIS A 308 -3.36 19.61 2.89
N ASP A 309 -4.47 19.58 2.16
CA ASP A 309 -5.82 19.51 2.73
C ASP A 309 -6.19 18.09 3.20
N ILE A 310 -5.42 17.07 2.82
CA ILE A 310 -5.66 15.70 3.26
C ILE A 310 -5.15 15.50 4.69
N THR A 311 -6.06 15.11 5.58
CA THR A 311 -5.76 14.71 6.96
C THR A 311 -5.84 13.19 7.10
N VAL A 312 -4.81 12.58 7.69
CA VAL A 312 -4.74 11.12 7.93
C VAL A 312 -4.74 10.78 9.43
N THR A 313 -4.79 9.50 9.74
CA THR A 313 -4.71 8.96 11.10
C THR A 313 -3.40 8.19 11.31
N GLU A 314 -3.05 7.88 12.56
CA GLU A 314 -1.89 7.02 12.85
C GLU A 314 -2.03 5.62 12.22
N GLU A 315 -3.27 5.12 12.05
CA GLU A 315 -3.56 3.81 11.45
C GLU A 315 -3.20 3.74 9.96
N ASP A 316 -3.18 4.89 9.27
CA ASP A 316 -2.77 4.97 7.86
C ASP A 316 -1.27 4.72 7.66
N GLY A 317 -0.48 4.88 8.74
CA GLY A 317 0.91 4.43 8.83
C GLY A 317 1.90 5.26 8.00
N PHE A 318 1.64 6.55 7.80
CA PHE A 318 2.58 7.47 7.15
C PHE A 318 3.69 7.91 8.11
N PRO A 319 4.94 8.01 7.64
CA PRO A 319 6.04 8.52 8.47
C PRO A 319 5.86 10.01 8.74
N SER A 320 6.38 10.51 9.86
CA SER A 320 6.41 11.96 10.13
C SER A 320 7.57 12.64 9.40
N ALA A 321 7.29 13.77 8.75
CA ALA A 321 8.28 14.67 8.17
C ALA A 321 9.21 15.27 9.24
N TYR A 322 8.77 15.36 10.50
CA TYR A 322 9.62 15.77 11.62
C TYR A 322 10.83 14.81 11.77
N ASN A 323 10.64 13.51 11.58
CA ASN A 323 11.74 12.54 11.63
C ASN A 323 12.82 12.84 10.56
N ARG A 324 12.41 13.36 9.39
CA ARG A 324 13.31 13.79 8.32
C ARG A 324 14.10 15.03 8.75
N LEU A 325 13.43 16.03 9.33
CA LEU A 325 14.07 17.22 9.90
C LEU A 325 15.08 16.87 11.01
N SER A 326 14.70 16.02 11.96
CA SER A 326 15.62 15.53 13.01
C SER A 326 16.80 14.75 12.42
N GLY A 327 16.59 14.06 11.30
CA GLY A 327 17.66 13.44 10.53
C GLY A 327 18.66 14.46 9.97
N TYR A 328 18.17 15.60 9.47
CA TYR A 328 19.03 16.67 8.96
C TYR A 328 19.86 17.31 10.09
N MET A 329 19.27 17.59 11.24
CA MET A 329 20.01 18.13 12.39
C MET A 329 21.13 17.20 12.86
N ARG A 330 20.79 15.93 13.15
CA ARG A 330 21.74 14.92 13.64
C ARG A 330 22.85 14.63 12.64
N GLY A 331 22.51 14.61 11.36
CA GLY A 331 23.45 14.30 10.29
C GLY A 331 24.34 15.47 9.87
N GLY A 332 23.95 16.70 10.19
CA GLY A 332 24.62 17.94 9.81
C GLY A 332 24.96 18.82 11.01
N VAL A 333 24.08 19.76 11.36
CA VAL A 333 24.36 20.87 12.29
C VAL A 333 24.88 20.43 13.65
N GLU A 334 24.38 19.33 14.22
CA GLU A 334 24.86 18.83 15.52
C GLU A 334 26.36 18.44 15.53
N LYS A 335 26.92 18.16 14.35
CA LYS A 335 28.35 17.85 14.19
C LYS A 335 29.23 19.09 14.14
N GLU A 336 28.64 20.23 13.80
CA GLU A 336 29.37 21.49 13.53
C GLU A 336 29.16 22.53 14.63
N ASP A 337 27.93 22.69 15.13
CA ASP A 337 27.56 23.76 16.04
C ASP A 337 26.42 23.31 16.99
N LYS A 338 26.78 23.07 18.26
CA LYS A 338 25.83 22.59 19.27
C LYS A 338 24.82 23.66 19.69
N GLU A 339 25.24 24.91 19.80
CA GLU A 339 24.36 26.01 20.22
C GLU A 339 23.31 26.28 19.14
N LEU A 340 23.75 26.32 17.87
CA LEU A 340 22.83 26.40 16.75
C LEU A 340 21.90 25.18 16.69
N ALA A 341 22.40 23.96 16.95
CA ALA A 341 21.56 22.77 16.97
C ALA A 341 20.47 22.84 18.06
N ASP A 342 20.80 23.34 19.25
CA ASP A 342 19.83 23.57 20.33
C ASP A 342 18.77 24.59 19.89
N ARG A 343 19.17 25.69 19.25
CA ARG A 343 18.23 26.68 18.70
C ARG A 343 17.35 26.10 17.58
N CYS A 344 17.91 25.28 16.70
CA CYS A 344 17.14 24.59 15.65
C CYS A 344 16.07 23.68 16.25
N ARG A 345 16.41 22.92 17.30
CA ARG A 345 15.44 22.07 18.01
C ARG A 345 14.30 22.90 18.61
N GLN A 346 14.61 24.01 19.28
CA GLN A 346 13.58 24.91 19.80
C GLN A 346 12.64 25.41 18.70
N LEU A 347 13.16 25.81 17.54
CA LEU A 347 12.36 26.27 16.40
C LEU A 347 11.52 25.13 15.80
N PHE A 348 12.08 23.93 15.67
CA PHE A 348 11.37 22.77 15.13
C PHE A 348 10.23 22.32 16.05
N ASP A 349 10.42 22.45 17.37
CA ASP A 349 9.40 22.14 18.37
C ASP A 349 8.23 23.16 18.37
N THR A 350 8.36 24.30 17.67
CA THR A 350 7.23 25.21 17.44
C THR A 350 6.26 24.69 16.38
N LEU A 351 6.67 23.73 15.54
CA LEU A 351 5.79 23.18 14.51
C LEU A 351 4.71 22.31 15.16
N PRO A 352 3.42 22.52 14.83
CA PRO A 352 2.36 21.70 15.38
C PRO A 352 2.50 20.25 14.88
N CYS A 353 2.17 19.30 15.75
CA CYS A 353 1.96 17.92 15.32
C CYS A 353 0.65 17.90 14.49
N VAL A 354 0.80 17.87 13.17
CA VAL A 354 -0.32 17.82 12.23
C VAL A 354 -0.31 16.50 11.49
N ASN A 355 -1.51 16.00 11.22
CA ASN A 355 -1.71 14.81 10.39
C ASN A 355 -1.98 15.17 8.92
N THR A 356 -1.63 16.40 8.53
CA THR A 356 -1.59 16.85 7.14
C THR A 356 -0.55 16.07 6.36
N LEU A 357 -0.88 15.65 5.14
CA LEU A 357 0.10 15.04 4.23
C LEU A 357 1.02 16.07 3.58
N VAL A 358 2.26 15.67 3.36
CA VAL A 358 3.26 16.33 2.52
C VAL A 358 3.98 15.27 1.67
N HIS A 359 4.36 15.61 0.46
CA HIS A 359 4.93 14.70 -0.53
C HIS A 359 6.42 14.39 -0.29
N GLY A 360 7.23 15.40 0.01
CA GLY A 360 8.67 15.28 0.32
C GLY A 360 9.61 15.06 -0.88
N ASP A 361 9.10 15.20 -2.10
CA ASP A 361 9.85 15.27 -3.37
C ASP A 361 9.03 16.00 -4.46
N PHE A 362 8.26 17.01 -4.04
CA PHE A 362 7.36 17.74 -4.91
C PHE A 362 8.12 18.76 -5.77
N HIS A 363 8.20 18.53 -7.08
CA HIS A 363 8.79 19.46 -8.04
C HIS A 363 8.22 19.26 -9.46
N THR A 364 8.45 20.22 -10.37
CA THR A 364 7.87 20.28 -11.72
C THR A 364 8.23 19.11 -12.63
N GLY A 365 9.31 18.40 -12.31
CA GLY A 365 9.74 17.19 -13.01
C GLY A 365 8.98 15.92 -12.60
N ASN A 366 8.29 15.94 -11.46
CA ASN A 366 7.49 14.82 -10.94
C ASN A 366 5.98 15.01 -11.18
N VAL A 367 5.57 16.05 -11.91
CA VAL A 367 4.16 16.33 -12.22
C VAL A 367 3.96 16.36 -13.72
N PHE A 368 3.11 15.46 -14.21
CA PHE A 368 2.67 15.39 -15.61
C PHE A 368 1.38 16.18 -15.81
N LEU A 369 1.22 16.81 -16.97
CA LEU A 369 -0.01 17.50 -17.37
C LEU A 369 -0.77 16.70 -18.43
N GLN A 370 -1.80 15.97 -18.02
CA GLN A 370 -2.63 15.17 -18.92
C GLN A 370 -3.98 15.86 -19.13
N ASN A 371 -4.25 16.32 -20.36
CA ASN A 371 -5.47 17.07 -20.69
C ASN A 371 -5.73 18.30 -19.80
N GLY A 372 -4.67 18.93 -19.28
CA GLY A 372 -4.76 20.07 -18.37
C GLY A 372 -4.82 19.70 -16.88
N GLU A 373 -4.99 18.42 -16.55
CA GLU A 373 -5.03 17.94 -15.17
C GLU A 373 -3.63 17.48 -14.72
N PRO A 374 -3.17 17.86 -13.51
CA PRO A 374 -1.87 17.47 -13.02
C PRO A 374 -1.89 16.07 -12.39
N LEU A 375 -0.92 15.24 -12.76
CA LEU A 375 -0.74 13.87 -12.25
C LEU A 375 0.66 13.69 -11.68
N LEU A 376 0.75 13.30 -10.41
CA LEU A 376 2.02 13.07 -9.71
C LEU A 376 2.59 11.68 -9.93
N ILE A 377 3.93 11.63 -9.91
CA ILE A 377 4.72 10.40 -9.81
C ILE A 377 5.65 10.44 -8.58
N ASP A 378 6.19 9.29 -8.21
CA ASP A 378 7.17 9.09 -7.12
C ASP A 378 6.65 9.42 -5.70
N MET A 379 5.71 8.60 -5.21
CA MET A 379 5.05 8.75 -3.91
C MET A 379 5.88 8.24 -2.71
N ASP A 380 7.15 7.89 -2.89
CA ASP A 380 7.92 7.13 -1.89
C ASP A 380 8.25 7.89 -0.60
N ARG A 381 8.16 9.23 -0.63
CA ARG A 381 8.48 10.11 0.50
C ARG A 381 7.26 10.73 1.19
N LEU A 382 6.06 10.30 0.81
CA LEU A 382 4.82 10.78 1.41
C LEU A 382 4.89 10.63 2.94
N SER A 383 4.58 11.70 3.65
CA SER A 383 4.74 11.81 5.10
C SER A 383 3.71 12.75 5.70
N THR A 384 3.52 12.70 7.02
CA THR A 384 2.71 13.69 7.74
C THR A 384 3.57 14.83 8.25
N GLY A 385 3.12 16.08 8.11
CA GLY A 385 3.85 17.22 8.64
C GLY A 385 3.28 18.57 8.23
N HIS A 386 3.84 19.62 8.82
CA HIS A 386 3.46 20.99 8.51
C HIS A 386 3.90 21.37 7.08
N PRO A 387 3.06 22.04 6.27
CA PRO A 387 3.37 22.38 4.88
C PRO A 387 4.67 23.17 4.67
N ILE A 388 5.15 23.91 5.67
CA ILE A 388 6.45 24.61 5.63
C ILE A 388 7.62 23.68 5.27
N VAL A 389 7.51 22.38 5.59
CA VAL A 389 8.53 21.39 5.24
C VAL A 389 8.55 21.15 3.74
N GLU A 390 7.39 21.01 3.10
CA GLU A 390 7.29 20.90 1.63
C GLU A 390 7.76 22.20 0.95
N LEU A 391 7.37 23.37 1.48
CA LEU A 391 7.83 24.67 0.98
C LEU A 391 9.36 24.82 1.08
N SER A 392 9.98 24.26 2.12
CA SER A 392 11.44 24.22 2.23
C SER A 392 12.10 23.30 1.20
N ASP A 393 11.42 22.20 0.84
CA ASP A 393 11.88 21.28 -0.20
C ASP A 393 11.78 21.95 -1.59
N LEU A 394 10.72 22.72 -1.86
CA LEU A 394 10.58 23.55 -3.05
C LEU A 394 11.65 24.66 -3.11
N TYR A 395 11.86 25.39 -2.01
CA TYR A 395 12.92 26.40 -1.93
C TYR A 395 14.29 25.80 -2.26
N TYR A 396 14.56 24.58 -1.78
CA TYR A 396 15.77 23.85 -2.15
C TYR A 396 15.89 23.64 -3.67
N PHE A 397 14.83 23.13 -4.33
CA PHE A 397 14.87 22.78 -5.75
C PHE A 397 15.04 24.00 -6.66
N TYR A 398 14.34 25.10 -6.38
CA TYR A 398 14.28 26.25 -7.28
C TYR A 398 15.23 27.39 -6.91
N MET A 399 15.60 27.52 -5.63
CA MET A 399 16.46 28.61 -5.16
C MET A 399 17.87 28.11 -4.83
N VAL A 400 18.01 27.06 -4.02
CA VAL A 400 19.34 26.68 -3.52
C VAL A 400 20.14 25.83 -4.49
N LEU A 401 19.47 24.95 -5.24
CA LEU A 401 20.14 23.99 -6.12
C LEU A 401 21.00 24.66 -7.22
N GLY A 402 20.59 25.84 -7.70
CA GLY A 402 21.27 26.60 -8.76
C GLY A 402 22.06 27.80 -8.25
N GLU A 403 22.09 28.06 -6.94
CA GLU A 403 22.67 29.29 -6.38
C GLU A 403 24.18 29.40 -6.67
N ASP A 404 24.93 28.31 -6.51
CA ASP A 404 26.38 28.28 -6.74
C ASP A 404 26.75 27.88 -8.18
N ASP A 405 25.85 27.16 -8.88
CA ASP A 405 26.04 26.71 -10.26
C ASP A 405 24.66 26.60 -10.96
N PRO A 406 24.25 27.64 -11.72
CA PRO A 406 22.96 27.66 -12.43
C PRO A 406 22.74 26.46 -13.38
N ALA A 407 23.81 25.89 -13.92
CA ALA A 407 23.73 24.75 -14.83
C ALA A 407 23.15 23.50 -14.14
N VAL A 408 23.23 23.39 -12.82
CA VAL A 408 22.64 22.27 -12.07
C VAL A 408 21.11 22.28 -12.20
N VAL A 409 20.48 23.45 -12.08
CA VAL A 409 19.03 23.59 -12.25
C VAL A 409 18.63 23.40 -13.70
N GLU A 410 19.40 23.95 -14.65
CA GLU A 410 19.12 23.77 -16.08
C GLU A 410 19.14 22.29 -16.49
N ASN A 411 20.14 21.54 -16.03
CA ASN A 411 20.24 20.10 -16.30
C ASN A 411 19.17 19.28 -15.58
N PHE A 412 18.71 19.73 -14.41
CA PHE A 412 17.72 19.00 -13.61
C PHE A 412 16.27 19.28 -14.04
N MET A 413 15.94 20.54 -14.33
CA MET A 413 14.58 21.01 -14.59
C MET A 413 14.29 21.27 -16.07
N GLY A 414 15.32 21.46 -16.90
CA GLY A 414 15.17 21.79 -18.33
C GLY A 414 14.94 23.26 -18.65
N PHE A 415 15.00 24.16 -17.67
CA PHE A 415 14.82 25.61 -17.85
C PHE A 415 15.82 26.41 -17.00
N SER A 416 15.98 27.70 -17.31
CA SER A 416 17.00 28.55 -16.71
C SER A 416 16.80 28.74 -15.20
N TYR A 417 17.90 28.96 -14.48
CA TYR A 417 17.83 29.26 -13.05
C TYR A 417 16.98 30.51 -12.75
N GLN A 418 16.98 31.52 -13.63
CA GLN A 418 16.07 32.66 -13.47
C GLN A 418 14.59 32.24 -13.57
N THR A 419 14.23 31.39 -14.53
CA THR A 419 12.87 30.85 -14.64
C THR A 419 12.48 30.04 -13.40
N ALA A 420 13.42 29.30 -12.80
CA ALA A 420 13.19 28.59 -11.55
C ALA A 420 12.82 29.53 -10.40
N ARG A 421 13.52 30.66 -10.29
CA ARG A 421 13.21 31.70 -9.28
C ARG A 421 11.85 32.32 -9.52
N ASP A 422 11.57 32.72 -10.77
CA ASP A 422 10.28 33.30 -11.15
C ASP A 422 9.12 32.32 -10.90
N PHE A 423 9.36 31.03 -11.11
CA PHE A 423 8.42 29.95 -10.77
C PHE A 423 8.18 29.87 -9.26
N PHE A 424 9.22 29.85 -8.43
CA PHE A 424 9.07 29.75 -6.98
C PHE A 424 8.34 30.97 -6.40
N ASP A 425 8.70 32.17 -6.84
CA ASP A 425 8.06 33.41 -6.39
C ASP A 425 6.56 33.42 -6.78
N SER A 426 6.24 33.00 -8.00
CA SER A 426 4.85 32.86 -8.45
C SER A 426 4.10 31.77 -7.67
N PHE A 427 4.73 30.62 -7.44
CA PHE A 427 4.14 29.50 -6.71
C PHE A 427 3.77 29.94 -5.30
N LEU A 428 4.67 30.64 -4.61
CA LEU A 428 4.44 31.05 -3.23
C LEU A 428 3.27 32.02 -3.11
N LYS A 429 3.12 32.95 -4.06
CA LYS A 429 1.97 33.86 -4.15
C LYS A 429 0.65 33.11 -4.33
N TYR A 430 0.60 32.15 -5.24
CA TYR A 430 -0.62 31.36 -5.47
C TYR A 430 -0.93 30.42 -4.31
N TYR A 431 0.09 29.81 -3.71
CA TYR A 431 -0.07 28.88 -2.61
C TYR A 431 -0.55 29.57 -1.33
N LEU A 432 0.01 30.75 -1.02
CA LEU A 432 -0.40 31.56 0.13
C LEU A 432 -1.60 32.49 -0.16
N GLU A 433 -2.06 32.53 -1.41
CA GLU A 433 -3.15 33.40 -1.88
C GLU A 433 -2.94 34.89 -1.52
N THR A 434 -1.70 35.37 -1.60
CA THR A 434 -1.34 36.74 -1.19
C THR A 434 -0.24 37.35 -2.05
N ASP A 435 -0.28 38.67 -2.19
CA ASP A 435 0.78 39.50 -2.76
C ASP A 435 1.55 40.31 -1.70
N ASP A 436 1.26 40.11 -0.40
CA ASP A 436 1.96 40.80 0.68
C ASP A 436 3.42 40.35 0.76
N GLU A 437 4.33 41.22 0.35
CA GLU A 437 5.78 40.96 0.37
C GLU A 437 6.31 40.59 1.76
N THR A 438 5.67 41.07 2.83
CA THR A 438 6.06 40.75 4.21
C THR A 438 5.76 39.29 4.54
N VAL A 439 4.58 38.80 4.14
CA VAL A 439 4.16 37.40 4.34
C VAL A 439 5.02 36.47 3.49
N LEU A 440 5.22 36.83 2.22
CA LEU A 440 6.06 36.05 1.30
C LEU A 440 7.51 35.96 1.80
N ALA A 441 8.07 37.07 2.28
CA ALA A 441 9.41 37.10 2.85
C ALA A 441 9.53 36.23 4.11
N ASP A 442 8.58 36.32 5.02
CA ASP A 442 8.55 35.51 6.25
C ASP A 442 8.56 33.99 5.96
N VAL A 443 7.69 33.53 5.06
CA VAL A 443 7.64 32.11 4.66
C VAL A 443 8.92 31.70 3.95
N THR A 444 9.46 32.56 3.09
CA THR A 444 10.72 32.31 2.38
C THR A 444 11.91 32.20 3.35
N GLU A 445 11.98 33.03 4.39
CA GLU A 445 13.02 32.97 5.41
C GLU A 445 12.95 31.67 6.21
N LYS A 446 11.73 31.26 6.61
CA LYS A 446 11.49 29.97 7.30
C LYS A 446 11.88 28.77 6.42
N ALA A 447 11.48 28.77 5.16
CA ALA A 447 11.85 27.74 4.18
C ALA A 447 13.37 27.71 3.95
N SER A 448 14.01 28.87 3.80
CA SER A 448 15.46 29.00 3.66
C SER A 448 16.20 28.47 4.89
N PHE A 449 15.70 28.72 6.10
CA PHE A 449 16.30 28.25 7.34
C PHE A 449 16.36 26.72 7.35
N ILE A 450 15.22 26.05 7.14
CA ILE A 450 15.14 24.57 7.08
C ILE A 450 16.06 24.04 5.97
N CYS A 451 16.11 24.71 4.82
CA CYS A 451 16.98 24.33 3.72
C CYS A 451 18.47 24.43 4.08
N CYS A 452 18.92 25.41 4.85
CA CYS A 452 20.31 25.48 5.32
C CYS A 452 20.67 24.23 6.13
N ILE A 453 19.79 23.79 7.04
CA ILE A 453 19.99 22.56 7.83
C ILE A 453 20.08 21.32 6.93
N ARG A 454 19.20 21.24 5.92
CA ARG A 454 19.21 20.17 4.91
C ARG A 454 20.54 20.16 4.13
N MET A 455 21.05 21.32 3.74
CA MET A 455 22.29 21.43 2.96
C MET A 455 23.52 21.01 3.74
N ILE A 456 23.65 21.44 5.00
CA ILE A 456 24.75 21.03 5.87
C ILE A 456 24.77 19.50 5.99
N ASN A 457 23.62 18.87 6.29
CA ASN A 457 23.49 17.43 6.31
C ASN A 457 23.86 16.76 4.97
N LYS A 458 23.40 17.33 3.84
CA LYS A 458 23.72 16.79 2.49
C LYS A 458 25.22 16.77 2.25
N ILE A 459 25.94 17.81 2.66
CA ILE A 459 27.40 17.89 2.55
C ILE A 459 28.05 16.80 3.42
N HIS A 460 27.61 16.65 4.69
CA HIS A 460 28.13 15.63 5.61
C HIS A 460 27.84 14.17 5.25
N LYS A 461 26.98 13.92 4.26
CA LYS A 461 26.77 12.57 3.71
C LYS A 461 27.86 12.14 2.73
N LYS A 462 28.75 13.04 2.30
CA LYS A 462 29.88 12.69 1.44
C LYS A 462 30.94 11.93 2.23
N ASP A 463 31.50 10.88 1.63
CA ASP A 463 32.55 10.05 2.26
C ASP A 463 33.81 10.85 2.62
N LYS A 464 34.15 11.86 1.79
CA LYS A 464 35.25 12.78 2.01
C LYS A 464 34.83 14.20 1.65
N LEU A 465 35.07 15.14 2.55
CA LEU A 465 34.78 16.56 2.35
C LEU A 465 35.95 17.26 1.67
N SER A 466 35.68 17.92 0.54
CA SER A 466 36.63 18.82 -0.14
C SER A 466 36.75 20.17 0.60
N GLU A 467 37.70 21.02 0.20
CA GLU A 467 37.79 22.39 0.70
C GLU A 467 36.54 23.20 0.38
N LYS A 468 36.06 23.12 -0.87
CA LYS A 468 34.79 23.72 -1.31
C LYS A 468 33.60 23.25 -0.47
N ASP A 469 33.58 21.98 -0.06
CA ASP A 469 32.51 21.46 0.81
C ASP A 469 32.52 22.12 2.19
N ARG A 470 33.71 22.37 2.76
CA ARG A 470 33.84 23.04 4.06
C ARG A 470 33.45 24.51 3.97
N GLU A 471 33.84 25.20 2.89
CA GLU A 471 33.42 26.58 2.63
C GLU A 471 31.90 26.69 2.51
N LEU A 472 31.26 25.76 1.80
CA LEU A 472 29.81 25.69 1.69
C LEU A 472 29.15 25.39 3.04
N THR A 473 29.70 24.47 3.84
CA THR A 473 29.20 24.21 5.20
C THR A 473 29.23 25.50 6.03
N GLU A 474 30.33 26.25 6.03
CA GLU A 474 30.42 27.51 6.79
C GLU A 474 29.46 28.58 6.26
N LYS A 475 29.29 28.68 4.93
CA LYS A 475 28.28 29.57 4.30
C LYS A 475 26.88 29.28 4.84
N TYR A 476 26.47 28.00 4.85
CA TYR A 476 25.14 27.62 5.33
C TYR A 476 25.01 27.71 6.85
N LEU A 477 26.07 27.44 7.62
CA LEU A 477 26.07 27.65 9.07
C LEU A 477 25.87 29.13 9.42
N LYS A 478 26.61 30.04 8.76
CA LYS A 478 26.46 31.48 8.96
C LYS A 478 25.03 31.94 8.65
N LYS A 479 24.47 31.53 7.50
CA LYS A 479 23.09 31.87 7.12
C LYS A 479 22.07 31.29 8.11
N ALA A 480 22.26 30.05 8.56
CA ALA A 480 21.39 29.42 9.54
C ALA A 480 21.43 30.14 10.90
N ARG A 481 22.60 30.57 11.39
CA ARG A 481 22.72 31.36 12.64
C ARG A 481 21.97 32.69 12.53
N GLU A 482 22.15 33.39 11.42
CA GLU A 482 21.50 34.68 11.19
C GLU A 482 19.97 34.56 11.18
N LEU A 483 19.43 33.56 10.45
CA LEU A 483 18.00 33.29 10.42
C LEU A 483 17.47 32.82 11.78
N ALA A 484 18.19 31.92 12.46
CA ALA A 484 17.79 31.40 13.77
C ALA A 484 17.71 32.49 14.86
N GLY A 485 18.48 33.56 14.73
CA GLY A 485 18.44 34.72 15.61
C GLY A 485 17.29 35.69 15.32
N ARG A 486 16.66 35.60 14.14
CA ARG A 486 15.53 36.46 13.73
C ARG A 486 14.17 35.77 13.82
N LEU A 487 14.14 34.45 13.64
CA LEU A 487 12.92 33.66 13.69
C LEU A 487 12.56 33.31 15.13
N ASP A 488 11.30 33.53 15.52
CA ASP A 488 10.76 33.05 16.81
C ASP A 488 10.01 31.72 16.67
N THR A 489 9.47 31.43 15.48
CA THR A 489 8.72 30.22 15.16
C THR A 489 8.89 29.84 13.69
N LEU A 490 8.61 28.58 13.35
CA LEU A 490 8.50 28.11 11.97
C LEU A 490 7.06 28.00 11.47
N VAL A 491 6.08 28.25 12.33
CA VAL A 491 4.69 28.40 11.91
C VAL A 491 4.55 29.73 11.17
N TYR A 492 3.88 29.70 10.04
CA TYR A 492 3.50 30.91 9.30
C TYR A 492 1.97 31.02 9.31
N SER A 493 1.49 32.25 9.25
CA SER A 493 0.05 32.53 9.11
C SER A 493 -0.25 32.68 7.62
N CYS A 494 -1.26 31.98 7.13
CA CYS A 494 -1.91 32.30 5.86
C CYS A 494 -2.89 33.45 6.07
#